data_AF-A0A7C0ZDB3-F1
#
_entry.id   AF-A0A7C0ZDB3-F1
#
_cell.length_a   1.000
_cell.length_b   1.000
_cell.length_c   1.000
_cell.angle_alpha   90.00
_cell.angle_beta   90.00
_cell.angle_gamma   90.00
#
_symmetry.space_group_name_H-M   'P 1'
#
loop_
_entity.id
_entity.type
_entity.pdbx_description
1 polymer ?
#
loop_
_entity_poly.entity_id
_entity_poly.type
_entity_poly.pdbx_seq_one_letter_code
_entity_poly.pdbx_strand_id
1 'polypeptide(L)'
;MGYYIADLHIHSKYSRATSGHSDLDGLVHSAKLKGVNLLGTGDFTHTLWLAELEGKLEYKGEGIYHYRGVDFILTTEVSLIYSQAGRLRKVHIVLALPEIKYVKELNKELMKYGKLDSDGRPMLGMDIPTLMKIVVNTCEDAMVIPAHIWTPWFSLFGSNSGFDSIIEAFGDYADRITALETGLSSDPPMNWRLSCLDKYTLVSNSDAHSPDN
;
A
#
# COMPACT_ATOMS: atom_id res chain seq x y z
N MET A 1 -19.52 -20.14 -3.20
CA MET A 1 -18.43 -19.31 -2.64
C MET A 1 -17.70 -18.73 -3.84
N GLY A 2 -17.84 -17.42 -4.07
CA GLY A 2 -17.09 -16.75 -5.15
C GLY A 2 -15.61 -16.60 -4.75
N TYR A 3 -14.72 -16.45 -5.70
CA TYR A 3 -13.33 -16.08 -5.46
C TYR A 3 -13.16 -14.57 -5.63
N TYR A 4 -12.23 -13.98 -4.88
CA TYR A 4 -11.83 -12.59 -5.08
C TYR A 4 -10.74 -12.49 -6.16
N ILE A 5 -10.91 -11.56 -7.10
CA ILE A 5 -9.85 -10.98 -7.90
C ILE A 5 -9.61 -9.61 -7.30
N ALA A 6 -8.42 -9.42 -6.72
CA ALA A 6 -8.09 -8.25 -5.94
C ALA A 6 -7.01 -7.40 -6.62
N ASP A 7 -7.16 -6.09 -6.50
CA ASP A 7 -6.09 -5.12 -6.78
C ASP A 7 -5.97 -4.16 -5.60
N LEU A 8 -4.95 -4.36 -4.77
CA LEU A 8 -4.85 -3.73 -3.45
C LEU A 8 -3.99 -2.45 -3.45
N HIS A 9 -3.30 -2.18 -4.55
CA HIS A 9 -2.40 -1.04 -4.70
C HIS A 9 -2.83 -0.19 -5.90
N ILE A 10 -3.55 0.88 -5.59
CA ILE A 10 -4.03 1.87 -6.54
C ILE A 10 -3.89 3.26 -5.92
N HIS A 11 -3.97 4.30 -6.75
CA HIS A 11 -3.94 5.69 -6.31
C HIS A 11 -5.23 6.44 -6.63
N SER A 12 -5.59 7.34 -5.73
CA SER A 12 -6.72 8.25 -5.87
C SER A 12 -6.34 9.51 -6.66
N LYS A 13 -7.34 10.29 -7.07
CA LYS A 13 -7.15 11.61 -7.71
C LYS A 13 -6.32 12.62 -6.89
N TYR A 14 -6.00 12.32 -5.63
CA TYR A 14 -5.18 13.15 -4.76
C TYR A 14 -3.68 12.82 -4.81
N SER A 15 -3.30 11.71 -5.43
CA SER A 15 -1.90 11.39 -5.72
C SER A 15 -1.39 12.18 -6.93
N ARG A 16 -0.11 12.55 -6.90
CA ARG A 16 0.53 13.20 -8.07
C ARG A 16 0.49 12.29 -9.29
N ALA A 17 0.42 12.92 -10.46
CA ALA A 17 0.38 12.24 -11.77
C ALA A 17 -0.72 11.17 -11.88
N THR A 18 -1.78 11.29 -11.10
CA THR A 18 -2.94 10.40 -11.11
C THR A 18 -4.13 11.08 -11.78
N SER A 19 -4.94 10.32 -12.52
CA SER A 19 -6.12 10.82 -13.21
C SER A 19 -7.13 11.43 -12.23
N GLY A 20 -7.74 12.56 -12.61
CA GLY A 20 -8.85 13.16 -11.87
C GLY A 20 -10.09 12.26 -11.76
N HIS A 21 -10.18 11.23 -12.61
CA HIS A 21 -11.23 10.20 -12.58
C HIS A 21 -10.95 9.07 -11.58
N SER A 22 -9.80 9.06 -10.90
CA SER A 22 -9.47 8.08 -9.86
C SER A 22 -10.20 8.39 -8.54
N ASP A 23 -11.51 8.55 -8.61
CA ASP A 23 -12.42 8.57 -7.46
C ASP A 23 -13.19 7.25 -7.36
N LEU A 24 -14.01 7.08 -6.31
CA LEU A 24 -14.72 5.82 -6.08
C LEU A 24 -15.63 5.42 -7.25
N ASP A 25 -16.20 6.38 -7.98
CA ASP A 25 -17.09 6.07 -9.10
C ASP A 25 -16.31 5.57 -10.33
N GLY A 26 -15.20 6.24 -10.66
CA GLY A 26 -14.30 5.78 -11.72
C GLY A 26 -13.67 4.42 -11.40
N LEU A 27 -13.19 4.24 -10.18
CA LEU A 27 -12.60 2.97 -9.73
C LEU A 27 -13.59 1.81 -9.79
N VAL A 28 -14.82 2.00 -9.30
CA VAL A 28 -15.88 0.97 -9.38
C VAL A 28 -16.24 0.65 -10.83
N HIS A 29 -16.36 1.68 -11.68
CA HIS A 29 -16.67 1.48 -13.09
C HIS A 29 -15.65 0.55 -13.76
N SER A 30 -14.37 0.86 -13.60
CA SER A 30 -13.28 0.07 -14.19
C SER A 30 -13.15 -1.31 -13.57
N ALA A 31 -13.32 -1.45 -12.25
CA ALA A 31 -13.28 -2.75 -11.58
C ALA A 31 -14.31 -3.73 -12.16
N LYS A 32 -15.55 -3.26 -12.37
CA LYS A 32 -16.61 -4.06 -13.01
C LYS A 32 -16.28 -4.46 -14.44
N LEU A 33 -15.68 -3.56 -15.23
CA LEU A 33 -15.26 -3.86 -16.59
C LEU A 33 -14.13 -4.90 -16.62
N LYS A 34 -13.18 -4.81 -15.69
CA LYS A 34 -12.03 -5.71 -15.58
C LYS A 34 -12.35 -7.05 -14.89
N GLY A 35 -13.50 -7.15 -14.22
CA GLY A 35 -13.84 -8.30 -13.39
C GLY A 35 -13.10 -8.36 -12.05
N VAL A 36 -12.52 -7.23 -11.62
CA VAL A 36 -11.94 -7.07 -10.28
C VAL A 36 -13.08 -6.80 -9.31
N ASN A 37 -13.19 -7.62 -8.27
CA ASN A 37 -14.31 -7.56 -7.32
C ASN A 37 -13.88 -7.16 -5.90
N LEU A 38 -12.59 -6.99 -5.67
CA LEU A 38 -12.02 -6.39 -4.45
C LEU A 38 -10.94 -5.36 -4.82
N LEU A 39 -11.08 -4.14 -4.31
CA LEU A 39 -10.09 -3.08 -4.50
C LEU A 39 -9.45 -2.65 -3.18
N GLY A 40 -8.19 -2.26 -3.21
CA GLY A 40 -7.63 -1.36 -2.21
C GLY A 40 -8.23 0.04 -2.41
N THR A 41 -8.42 0.82 -1.34
CA THR A 41 -8.90 2.20 -1.51
C THR A 41 -7.84 3.13 -2.10
N GLY A 42 -6.56 2.81 -1.88
CA GLY A 42 -5.47 3.77 -2.08
C GLY A 42 -5.56 4.96 -1.12
N ASP A 43 -4.40 5.59 -0.88
CA ASP A 43 -4.26 6.95 -0.35
C ASP A 43 -5.07 7.32 0.91
N PHE A 44 -5.46 6.38 1.78
CA PHE A 44 -6.31 6.70 2.95
C PHE A 44 -5.69 7.72 3.91
N THR A 45 -4.39 8.00 3.77
CA THR A 45 -3.69 9.03 4.55
C THR A 45 -4.13 10.44 4.16
N HIS A 46 -4.62 10.64 2.94
CA HIS A 46 -5.01 11.95 2.44
C HIS A 46 -6.36 12.39 3.01
N THR A 47 -6.38 13.52 3.73
CA THR A 47 -7.55 13.97 4.51
C THR A 47 -8.83 14.10 3.68
N LEU A 48 -8.77 14.65 2.47
CA LEU A 48 -9.95 14.79 1.63
C LEU A 48 -10.41 13.45 1.05
N TRP A 49 -9.47 12.54 0.79
CA TRP A 49 -9.82 11.21 0.30
C TRP A 49 -10.48 10.39 1.40
N LEU A 50 -9.89 10.38 2.59
CA LEU A 50 -10.46 9.73 3.76
C LEU A 50 -11.89 10.21 4.04
N ALA A 51 -12.16 11.51 3.95
CA ALA A 51 -13.51 12.05 4.11
C ALA A 51 -14.49 11.52 3.04
N GLU A 52 -14.04 11.34 1.79
CA GLU A 52 -14.86 10.70 0.76
C GLU A 52 -15.11 9.22 1.05
N LEU A 53 -14.08 8.48 1.50
CA LEU A 53 -14.21 7.06 1.87
C LEU A 53 -15.22 6.90 3.01
N GLU A 54 -15.12 7.73 4.06
CA GLU A 54 -16.05 7.74 5.19
C GLU A 54 -17.50 8.06 4.79
N GLY A 55 -17.68 8.97 3.84
CA GLY A 55 -19.01 9.39 3.39
C GLY A 55 -19.69 8.41 2.45
N LYS A 56 -18.93 7.55 1.76
CA LYS A 56 -19.44 6.73 0.65
C LYS A 56 -19.33 5.22 0.90
N LEU A 57 -18.31 4.74 1.60
CA LEU A 57 -18.11 3.30 1.80
C LEU A 57 -19.02 2.77 2.91
N GLU A 58 -19.67 1.62 2.65
CA GLU A 58 -20.45 0.89 3.65
C GLU A 58 -19.58 -0.22 4.27
N TYR A 59 -19.40 -0.22 5.59
CA TYR A 59 -18.66 -1.30 6.26
C TYR A 59 -19.51 -2.59 6.33
N LYS A 60 -18.98 -3.69 5.81
CA LYS A 60 -19.63 -5.01 5.78
C LYS A 60 -19.14 -5.97 6.87
N GLY A 61 -18.13 -5.58 7.64
CA GLY A 61 -17.48 -6.43 8.63
C GLY A 61 -16.18 -7.04 8.12
N GLU A 62 -15.37 -7.59 9.03
CA GLU A 62 -14.12 -8.31 8.72
C GLU A 62 -13.13 -7.52 7.85
N GLY A 63 -13.10 -6.19 8.00
CA GLY A 63 -12.22 -5.33 7.21
C GLY A 63 -12.70 -5.01 5.79
N ILE A 64 -13.87 -5.53 5.40
CA ILE A 64 -14.44 -5.30 4.08
C ILE A 64 -15.40 -4.12 4.09
N TYR A 65 -15.20 -3.23 3.13
CA TYR A 65 -16.08 -2.13 2.79
C TYR A 65 -16.74 -2.39 1.45
N HIS A 66 -17.82 -1.69 1.16
CA HIS A 66 -18.59 -1.89 -0.05
C HIS A 66 -19.02 -0.56 -0.66
N TYR A 67 -18.92 -0.46 -1.98
CA TYR A 67 -19.48 0.66 -2.72
C TYR A 67 -19.94 0.22 -4.12
N ARG A 68 -21.23 0.46 -4.39
CA ARG A 68 -21.85 0.25 -5.71
C ARG A 68 -21.55 -1.11 -6.35
N GLY A 69 -21.52 -2.20 -5.58
CA GLY A 69 -21.33 -3.55 -6.11
C GLY A 69 -19.88 -4.02 -6.22
N VAL A 70 -18.93 -3.30 -5.63
CA VAL A 70 -17.51 -3.69 -5.53
C VAL A 70 -17.09 -3.60 -4.06
N ASP A 71 -16.31 -4.58 -3.61
CA ASP A 71 -15.78 -4.60 -2.25
C ASP A 71 -14.43 -3.86 -2.19
N PHE A 72 -14.12 -3.33 -1.01
CA PHE A 72 -12.92 -2.54 -0.75
C PHE A 72 -12.23 -2.98 0.55
N ILE A 73 -10.90 -2.89 0.58
CA ILE A 73 -10.08 -2.87 1.80
C ILE A 73 -9.40 -1.50 1.87
N LEU A 74 -9.27 -0.94 3.08
CA LEU A 74 -8.59 0.34 3.27
C LEU A 74 -7.09 0.14 3.06
N THR A 75 -6.56 0.68 1.97
CA THR A 75 -5.12 0.66 1.66
C THR A 75 -4.54 2.05 1.43
N THR A 76 -3.25 2.19 1.68
CA THR A 76 -2.45 3.38 1.31
C THR A 76 -1.06 2.93 0.94
N GLU A 77 -0.37 3.70 0.10
CA GLU A 77 1.08 3.62 -0.06
C GLU A 77 1.73 4.80 0.67
N VAL A 78 2.83 4.55 1.38
CA VAL A 78 3.68 5.61 1.96
C VAL A 78 5.07 5.56 1.36
N SER A 79 5.68 6.73 1.13
CA SER A 79 7.04 6.85 0.61
C SER A 79 8.01 7.18 1.73
N LEU A 80 8.89 6.25 2.08
CA LEU A 80 9.92 6.45 3.09
C LEU A 80 11.21 6.93 2.44
N ILE A 81 11.70 8.09 2.86
CA ILE A 81 12.96 8.68 2.37
C ILE A 81 13.82 9.06 3.56
N TYR A 82 14.93 8.34 3.75
CA TYR A 82 15.78 8.47 4.93
C TYR A 82 17.20 7.94 4.67
N SER A 83 18.15 8.27 5.55
CA SER A 83 19.52 7.75 5.47
C SER A 83 19.70 6.56 6.41
N GLN A 84 20.27 5.45 5.92
CA GLN A 84 20.63 4.27 6.71
C GLN A 84 21.98 3.73 6.23
N ALA A 85 22.87 3.41 7.17
CA ALA A 85 24.21 2.87 6.89
C ALA A 85 25.00 3.67 5.82
N GLY A 86 24.90 5.01 5.88
CA GLY A 86 25.60 5.90 4.94
C GLY A 86 25.00 5.99 3.53
N ARG A 87 23.81 5.39 3.29
CA ARG A 87 23.11 5.42 2.01
C ARG A 87 21.74 6.10 2.15
N LEU A 88 21.34 6.83 1.12
CA LEU A 88 19.96 7.32 0.99
C LEU A 88 19.06 6.15 0.57
N ARG A 89 18.09 5.81 1.41
CA ARG A 89 17.05 4.82 1.16
C ARG A 89 15.78 5.52 0.69
N LYS A 90 15.16 4.93 -0.32
CA LYS A 90 13.84 5.32 -0.83
C LYS A 90 13.06 4.05 -1.06
N VAL A 91 12.01 3.85 -0.29
CA VAL A 91 11.20 2.62 -0.33
C VAL A 91 9.74 2.98 -0.15
N HIS A 92 8.89 2.37 -0.95
CA HIS A 92 7.46 2.44 -0.80
C HIS A 92 6.91 1.21 -0.08
N ILE A 93 5.91 1.44 0.75
CA ILE A 93 5.25 0.42 1.55
C ILE A 93 3.74 0.60 1.42
N VAL A 94 3.05 -0.46 1.02
CA VAL A 94 1.59 -0.53 1.07
C VAL A 94 1.17 -0.99 2.47
N LEU A 95 0.22 -0.27 3.06
CA LEU A 95 -0.41 -0.61 4.34
C LEU A 95 -1.87 -0.92 4.09
N ALA A 96 -2.38 -1.99 4.71
CA ALA A 96 -3.81 -2.29 4.74
C ALA A 96 -4.31 -2.33 6.18
N LEU A 97 -5.42 -1.66 6.46
CA LEU A 97 -6.02 -1.62 7.79
C LEU A 97 -7.49 -2.06 7.74
N PRO A 98 -7.98 -2.75 8.78
CA PRO A 98 -9.33 -3.32 8.75
C PRO A 98 -10.42 -2.25 8.94
N GLU A 99 -10.15 -1.16 9.66
CA GLU A 99 -11.20 -0.19 9.97
C GLU A 99 -10.71 1.26 9.95
N ILE A 100 -11.62 2.16 9.56
CA ILE A 100 -11.37 3.61 9.52
C ILE A 100 -10.88 4.16 10.87
N LYS A 101 -11.30 3.56 12.01
CA LYS A 101 -10.80 3.97 13.33
C LYS A 101 -9.28 3.84 13.44
N TYR A 102 -8.71 2.75 12.94
CA TYR A 102 -7.27 2.52 12.94
C TYR A 102 -6.57 3.38 11.89
N VAL A 103 -7.20 3.65 10.75
CA VAL A 103 -6.69 4.61 9.77
C VAL A 103 -6.50 6.00 10.40
N LYS A 104 -7.50 6.48 11.16
CA LYS A 104 -7.41 7.78 11.85
C LYS A 104 -6.31 7.80 12.91
N GLU A 105 -6.18 6.73 13.69
CA GLU A 105 -5.11 6.59 14.69
C GLU A 105 -3.73 6.57 14.02
N LEU A 106 -3.57 5.80 12.94
CA LEU A 106 -2.34 5.74 12.16
C LEU A 106 -1.98 7.11 11.59
N ASN A 107 -2.93 7.80 10.95
CA ASN A 107 -2.71 9.12 10.35
C ASN A 107 -2.25 10.15 11.39
N LYS A 108 -2.78 10.09 12.62
CA LYS A 108 -2.34 10.96 13.73
C LYS A 108 -0.88 10.74 14.13
N GLU A 109 -0.37 9.52 13.99
CA GLU A 109 1.03 9.22 14.26
C GLU A 109 1.93 9.56 13.07
N LEU A 110 1.51 9.24 11.84
CA LEU A 110 2.30 9.50 10.63
C LEU A 110 2.49 11.00 10.35
N MET A 111 1.51 11.86 10.69
CA MET A 111 1.62 13.31 10.47
C MET A 111 2.77 13.98 11.25
N LYS A 112 3.37 13.29 12.23
CA LYS A 112 4.57 13.75 12.95
C LYS A 112 5.84 13.71 12.08
N TYR A 113 5.79 13.01 10.95
CA TYR A 113 6.95 12.71 10.11
C TYR A 113 6.81 13.21 8.66
N GLY A 114 5.68 13.80 8.30
CA GLY A 114 5.42 14.31 6.95
C GLY A 114 4.04 14.95 6.82
N LYS A 115 3.78 15.56 5.66
CA LYS A 115 2.50 16.20 5.34
C LYS A 115 1.59 15.23 4.58
N LEU A 116 0.54 14.75 5.25
CA LEU A 116 -0.37 13.75 4.70
C LEU A 116 -1.37 14.31 3.68
N ASP A 117 -1.59 15.62 3.70
CA ASP A 117 -2.56 16.35 2.87
C ASP A 117 -1.98 16.89 1.56
N SER A 118 -0.67 16.71 1.34
CA SER A 118 0.03 17.30 0.18
C SER A 118 0.09 16.40 -1.05
N ASP A 119 -0.15 15.11 -0.86
CA ASP A 119 -0.10 14.06 -1.88
C ASP A 119 -0.85 12.83 -1.34
N GLY A 120 -1.51 12.06 -2.20
CA GLY A 120 -2.12 10.78 -1.84
C GLY A 120 -1.10 9.75 -1.33
N ARG A 121 0.15 9.84 -1.81
CA ARG A 121 1.31 9.11 -1.28
C ARG A 121 2.21 10.04 -0.47
N PRO A 122 2.05 10.11 0.86
CA PRO A 122 2.86 11.00 1.67
C PRO A 122 4.32 10.54 1.70
N MET A 123 5.23 11.52 1.59
CA MET A 123 6.64 11.32 1.87
C MET A 123 6.88 11.50 3.37
N LEU A 124 7.42 10.46 4.02
CA LEU A 124 7.66 10.42 5.45
C LEU A 124 9.16 10.32 5.73
N GLY A 125 9.66 11.24 6.57
CA GLY A 125 11.03 11.25 7.05
C GLY A 125 11.25 10.28 8.22
N MET A 126 11.06 8.99 7.98
CA MET A 126 11.27 7.92 8.98
C MET A 126 11.86 6.67 8.32
N ASP A 127 12.49 5.83 9.13
CA ASP A 127 12.94 4.50 8.69
C ASP A 127 11.81 3.45 8.77
N ILE A 128 12.02 2.31 8.10
CA ILE A 128 11.06 1.19 8.09
C ILE A 128 10.77 0.67 9.51
N PRO A 129 11.76 0.41 10.40
CA PRO A 129 11.47 -0.03 11.77
C PRO A 129 10.60 0.94 12.58
N THR A 130 10.77 2.25 12.39
CA THR A 130 9.90 3.26 13.00
C THR A 130 8.48 3.16 12.46
N LEU A 131 8.29 3.02 11.14
CA LEU A 131 6.98 2.79 10.54
C LEU A 131 6.33 1.53 11.13
N MET A 132 7.05 0.42 11.16
CA MET A 132 6.56 -0.86 11.69
C MET A 132 6.11 -0.74 13.14
N LYS A 133 6.89 -0.06 13.99
CA LYS A 133 6.50 0.19 15.37
C LYS A 133 5.18 0.96 15.48
N ILE A 134 5.00 1.99 14.66
CA ILE A 134 3.77 2.79 14.63
C ILE A 134 2.59 1.91 14.18
N VAL A 135 2.76 1.16 13.09
CA VAL A 135 1.70 0.29 12.54
C VAL A 135 1.29 -0.77 13.56
N VAL A 136 2.22 -1.52 14.12
CA VAL A 136 1.94 -2.60 15.10
C VAL A 136 1.27 -2.06 16.36
N ASN A 137 1.70 -0.89 16.85
CA ASN A 137 1.06 -0.25 18.01
C ASN A 137 -0.35 0.28 17.72
N THR A 138 -0.65 0.57 16.45
CA THR A 138 -1.96 1.09 16.03
C THR A 138 -2.95 -0.04 15.78
N CYS A 139 -2.53 -1.06 15.03
CA CYS A 139 -3.38 -2.17 14.66
C CYS A 139 -2.52 -3.41 14.44
N GLU A 140 -2.69 -4.40 15.32
CA GLU A 140 -1.94 -5.67 15.23
C GLU A 140 -2.27 -6.44 13.94
N ASP A 141 -3.50 -6.32 13.44
CA ASP A 141 -3.98 -6.99 12.22
C ASP A 141 -3.65 -6.21 10.93
N ALA A 142 -2.94 -5.08 11.02
CA ALA A 142 -2.54 -4.34 9.84
C ALA A 142 -1.55 -5.15 8.98
N MET A 143 -1.79 -5.17 7.67
CA MET A 143 -0.84 -5.77 6.73
C MET A 143 0.16 -4.71 6.26
N VAL A 144 1.43 -5.13 6.18
CA VAL A 144 2.51 -4.33 5.62
C VAL A 144 3.11 -5.08 4.45
N ILE A 145 3.01 -4.51 3.26
CA ILE A 145 3.44 -5.12 2.02
C ILE A 145 4.49 -4.20 1.40
N PRO A 146 5.76 -4.61 1.29
CA PRO A 146 6.74 -3.88 0.50
C PRO A 146 6.26 -3.76 -0.95
N ALA A 147 6.11 -2.52 -1.41
CA ALA A 147 5.54 -2.23 -2.73
C ALA A 147 6.57 -2.55 -3.83
N HIS A 148 6.05 -3.05 -4.96
CA HIS A 148 6.78 -3.27 -6.22
C HIS A 148 8.28 -3.58 -6.07
N ILE A 149 8.63 -4.66 -5.35
CA ILE A 149 9.93 -4.83 -4.68
C ILE A 149 11.18 -4.78 -5.60
N TRP A 150 11.01 -4.96 -6.92
CA TRP A 150 12.11 -4.96 -7.90
C TRP A 150 12.19 -3.72 -8.79
N THR A 151 11.24 -2.77 -8.70
CA THR A 151 11.32 -1.56 -9.51
C THR A 151 12.62 -0.79 -9.17
N PRO A 152 13.42 -0.32 -10.14
CA PRO A 152 14.76 0.22 -9.85
C PRO A 152 14.80 1.39 -8.86
N TRP A 153 13.68 2.10 -8.72
CA TRP A 153 13.49 3.24 -7.82
C TRP A 153 12.43 2.92 -6.77
N PHE A 154 12.55 3.54 -5.60
CA PHE A 154 11.54 3.50 -4.54
C PHE A 154 11.11 2.10 -4.08
N SER A 155 11.93 1.08 -4.31
CA SER A 155 11.56 -0.32 -4.04
C SER A 155 12.53 -0.98 -3.09
N LEU A 156 12.04 -2.01 -2.41
CA LEU A 156 12.81 -2.71 -1.39
C LEU A 156 14.13 -3.27 -1.93
N PHE A 157 14.15 -3.94 -3.09
CA PHE A 157 15.34 -4.49 -3.74
C PHE A 157 15.75 -3.70 -4.99
N GLY A 158 15.28 -2.45 -5.11
CA GLY A 158 15.56 -1.60 -6.26
C GLY A 158 17.05 -1.23 -6.35
N SER A 159 17.60 -1.29 -7.56
CA SER A 159 19.06 -1.15 -7.81
C SER A 159 19.66 0.22 -7.42
N ASN A 160 18.84 1.27 -7.24
CA ASN A 160 19.35 2.62 -6.95
C ASN A 160 19.36 2.98 -5.45
N SER A 161 18.42 2.46 -4.66
CA SER A 161 18.22 2.88 -3.26
C SER A 161 17.72 1.78 -2.33
N GLY A 162 17.55 0.55 -2.83
CA GLY A 162 17.03 -0.60 -2.08
C GLY A 162 18.07 -1.29 -1.19
N PHE A 163 17.59 -2.26 -0.44
CA PHE A 163 18.32 -3.12 0.49
C PHE A 163 18.72 -4.44 -0.18
N ASP A 164 19.61 -5.20 0.46
CA ASP A 164 20.01 -6.53 -0.02
C ASP A 164 19.23 -7.66 0.69
N SER A 165 18.46 -7.34 1.74
CA SER A 165 17.59 -8.31 2.43
C SER A 165 16.42 -7.66 3.19
N ILE A 166 15.36 -8.43 3.44
CA ILE A 166 14.23 -8.02 4.31
C ILE A 166 14.71 -7.74 5.74
N ILE A 167 15.65 -8.53 6.27
CA ILE A 167 16.16 -8.36 7.63
C ILE A 167 16.91 -7.04 7.77
N GLU A 168 17.71 -6.66 6.76
CA GLU A 168 18.39 -5.36 6.76
C GLU A 168 17.40 -4.17 6.76
N ALA A 169 16.28 -4.33 6.06
CA ALA A 169 15.26 -3.29 5.93
C ALA A 169 14.32 -3.20 7.15
N PHE A 170 13.82 -4.33 7.64
CA PHE A 170 12.77 -4.42 8.66
C PHE A 170 13.29 -4.71 10.08
N GLY A 171 14.54 -5.18 10.22
CA GLY A 171 15.12 -5.55 11.52
C GLY A 171 14.26 -6.58 12.26
N ASP A 172 13.97 -6.31 13.53
CA ASP A 172 13.16 -7.18 14.41
C ASP A 172 11.71 -7.38 13.92
N TYR A 173 11.24 -6.57 12.97
CA TYR A 173 9.91 -6.71 12.37
C TYR A 173 9.89 -7.56 11.10
N ALA A 174 11.02 -8.15 10.68
CA ALA A 174 11.10 -8.95 9.46
C ALA A 174 10.08 -10.10 9.42
N ASP A 175 9.80 -10.74 10.57
CA ASP A 175 8.83 -11.84 10.66
C ASP A 175 7.36 -11.38 10.65
N ARG A 176 7.09 -10.07 10.72
CA ARG A 176 5.75 -9.51 10.52
C ARG A 176 5.38 -9.37 9.04
N ILE A 177 6.34 -9.54 8.12
CA ILE A 177 6.11 -9.42 6.68
C ILE A 177 5.68 -10.78 6.15
N THR A 178 4.46 -10.83 5.62
CA THR A 178 3.84 -12.06 5.11
C THR A 178 3.64 -12.07 3.61
N ALA A 179 3.68 -10.89 2.97
CA ALA A 179 3.51 -10.72 1.54
C ALA A 179 4.50 -9.73 0.93
N LEU A 180 4.77 -9.90 -0.36
CA LEU A 180 5.62 -9.03 -1.16
C LEU A 180 4.94 -8.71 -2.49
N GLU A 181 4.92 -7.44 -2.87
CA GLU A 181 4.35 -7.04 -4.15
C GLU A 181 5.39 -7.13 -5.26
N THR A 182 5.12 -7.92 -6.30
CA THR A 182 6.07 -8.15 -7.41
C THR A 182 6.38 -6.89 -8.20
N GLY A 183 5.39 -6.00 -8.32
CA GLY A 183 5.43 -4.81 -9.17
C GLY A 183 5.46 -5.14 -10.66
N LEU A 184 5.56 -4.10 -11.49
CA LEU A 184 5.55 -4.21 -12.96
C LEU A 184 6.88 -4.71 -13.55
N SER A 185 7.95 -4.72 -12.75
CA SER A 185 9.30 -5.09 -13.19
C SER A 185 9.67 -6.55 -12.93
N SER A 186 8.76 -7.35 -12.36
CA SER A 186 8.98 -8.77 -12.10
C SER A 186 7.69 -9.58 -12.15
N ASP A 187 7.83 -10.88 -12.36
CA ASP A 187 6.74 -11.85 -12.26
C ASP A 187 7.02 -12.89 -11.15
N PRO A 188 6.03 -13.72 -10.76
CA PRO A 188 6.26 -14.74 -9.73
C PRO A 188 7.40 -15.72 -10.06
N PRO A 189 7.55 -16.25 -11.29
CA PRO A 189 8.72 -17.07 -11.65
C PRO A 189 10.08 -16.41 -11.41
N MET A 190 10.23 -15.10 -11.66
CA MET A 190 11.46 -14.37 -11.35
C MET A 190 11.79 -14.39 -9.86
N ASN A 191 10.76 -14.23 -9.01
CA ASN A 191 10.89 -14.17 -7.55
C ASN A 191 11.22 -15.54 -6.96
N TRP A 192 10.60 -16.62 -7.46
CA TRP A 192 10.86 -18.00 -7.01
C TRP A 192 12.29 -18.50 -7.29
N ARG A 193 13.09 -17.75 -8.06
CA ARG A 193 14.52 -18.06 -8.23
C ARG A 193 15.35 -17.73 -6.98
N LEU A 194 14.77 -16.99 -6.02
CA LEU A 194 15.43 -16.59 -4.79
C LEU A 194 14.74 -17.28 -3.61
N SER A 195 15.34 -18.36 -3.11
CA SER A 195 14.74 -19.16 -2.03
C SER A 195 14.53 -18.39 -0.71
N CYS A 196 15.23 -17.26 -0.54
CA CYS A 196 14.97 -16.34 0.57
C CYS A 196 13.57 -15.69 0.51
N LEU A 197 12.88 -15.76 -0.62
CA LEU A 197 11.54 -15.21 -0.84
C LEU A 197 10.42 -16.25 -0.75
N ASP A 198 10.75 -17.56 -0.74
CA ASP A 198 9.76 -18.65 -0.76
C ASP A 198 8.79 -18.64 0.43
N LYS A 199 9.17 -17.99 1.53
CA LYS A 199 8.33 -17.87 2.74
C LYS A 199 7.26 -16.78 2.65
N TYR A 200 7.29 -15.90 1.64
CA TYR A 200 6.33 -14.81 1.50
C TYR A 200 5.28 -15.12 0.43
N THR A 201 4.06 -14.64 0.65
CA THR A 201 3.02 -14.66 -0.38
C THR A 201 3.31 -13.57 -1.40
N LEU A 202 3.42 -13.94 -2.68
CA LEU A 202 3.57 -12.95 -3.74
C LEU A 202 2.20 -12.39 -4.13
N VAL A 203 2.09 -11.06 -4.15
CA VAL A 203 0.91 -10.34 -4.65
C VAL A 203 1.31 -9.49 -5.86
N SER A 204 0.38 -9.31 -6.80
CA SER A 204 0.62 -8.52 -8.01
C SER A 204 -0.53 -7.55 -8.17
N ASN A 205 -0.27 -6.30 -7.81
CA ASN A 205 -1.21 -5.19 -7.90
C ASN A 205 -0.79 -4.24 -9.03
N SER A 206 -1.69 -3.36 -9.46
CA SER A 206 -1.49 -2.55 -10.66
C SER A 206 -0.61 -1.30 -10.45
N ASP A 207 -0.58 -0.75 -9.22
CA ASP A 207 -0.10 0.62 -8.98
C ASP A 207 -0.84 1.63 -9.90
N ALA A 208 -2.17 1.46 -10.00
CA ALA A 208 -2.97 2.21 -10.96
C ALA A 208 -3.03 3.71 -10.63
N HIS A 209 -2.56 4.52 -11.57
CA HIS A 209 -2.68 5.99 -11.58
C HIS A 209 -3.82 6.48 -12.51
N SER A 210 -4.64 5.57 -13.03
CA SER A 210 -5.85 5.89 -13.80
C SER A 210 -6.82 4.71 -13.72
N PRO A 211 -8.15 4.93 -13.58
CA PRO A 211 -9.10 3.82 -13.62
C PRO A 211 -9.08 3.04 -14.92
N ASP A 212 -8.79 3.71 -16.04
CA ASP A 212 -8.79 3.10 -17.37
C ASP A 212 -7.61 2.13 -17.60
N ASN A 213 -6.57 2.19 -16.75
CA ASN A 213 -5.35 1.37 -16.86
C ASN A 213 -5.49 0.05 -16.13
#